data_AF-A0A838VSF4-F1
#
_entry.id   AF-A0A838VSF4-F1
#
_cell.length_a   1.000
_cell.length_b   1.000
_cell.length_c   1.000
_cell.angle_alpha   90.00
_cell.angle_beta   90.00
_cell.angle_gamma   90.00
#
_symmetry.space_group_name_H-M   'P 1'
#
loop_
_entity.id
_entity.type
_entity.pdbx_description
1 polymer ?
#
loop_
_entity_poly.entity_id
_entity_poly.type
_entity_poly.pdbx_seq_one_letter_code
_entity_poly.pdbx_strand_id
1 'polypeptide(L)' 'MADALDKSGKASMKITVPTYQHPFELVLSRTALIVIDMQIDFCDRLGFCSVNLNADVSAIRAIVPSLQRMIH' A
#
# COMPACT_ATOMS: atom_id res chain seq x y z
N MET A 1 -8.41 19.62 19.07
CA MET A 1 -8.21 18.22 19.52
C MET A 1 -6.71 18.04 19.70
N ALA A 2 -6.26 17.72 20.92
CA ALA A 2 -4.83 17.65 21.22
C ALA A 2 -4.26 16.33 20.69
N ASP A 3 -3.22 16.40 19.85
CA ASP A 3 -2.44 15.23 19.46
C ASP A 3 -1.80 14.62 20.71
N ALA A 4 -2.03 13.32 20.93
CA ALA A 4 -1.33 12.60 21.98
C ALA A 4 0.15 12.46 21.57
N LEU A 5 1.05 12.89 22.45
CA LEU A 5 2.49 12.70 22.25
C LEU A 5 2.81 11.19 22.34
N ASP A 6 3.62 10.68 21.42
CA ASP A 6 4.16 9.32 21.56
C ASP A 6 5.24 9.26 22.65
N LYS A 7 5.76 8.06 22.94
CA LYS A 7 6.78 7.85 23.99
C LYS A 7 8.10 8.61 23.74
N SER A 8 8.28 9.20 22.55
CA SER A 8 9.43 10.02 22.15
C SER A 8 9.15 11.53 22.16
N GLY A 9 7.94 11.96 22.55
CA GLY A 9 7.55 13.37 22.58
C GLY A 9 7.23 13.94 21.20
N LYS A 10 7.03 13.10 20.17
CA LYS A 10 6.57 13.54 18.84
C LYS A 10 5.04 13.49 18.78
N ALA A 11 4.45 14.45 18.08
CA ALA A 11 3.03 14.44 17.76
C ALA A 11 2.69 13.16 16.97
N SER A 12 1.87 12.30 17.57
CA SER A 12 1.39 11.09 16.92
C SER A 12 0.24 11.46 15.99
N MET A 13 0.53 11.74 14.72
CA MET A 13 -0.52 12.00 13.73
C MET A 13 -1.42 10.77 13.58
N LYS A 14 -2.67 10.93 14.00
CA LYS A 14 -3.71 9.90 13.97
C LYS A 14 -4.78 10.31 12.96
N ILE A 15 -5.11 9.42 12.03
CA ILE A 15 -6.16 9.65 11.03
C ILE A 15 -7.20 8.53 11.08
N THR A 16 -8.46 8.90 10.89
CA THR A 16 -9.56 7.93 10.73
C THR A 16 -9.77 7.66 9.25
N VAL A 17 -9.57 6.41 8.83
CA VAL A 17 -9.77 5.96 7.45
C VAL A 17 -11.15 5.29 7.34
N PRO A 18 -12.08 5.79 6.50
CA PRO A 18 -13.32 5.07 6.24
C PRO A 18 -13.02 3.71 5.59
N THR A 19 -13.56 2.64 6.15
CA THR A 19 -13.48 1.30 5.55
C THR A 19 -14.88 0.67 5.48
N TYR A 20 -14.99 -0.51 4.87
CA TYR A 20 -16.29 -1.14 4.65
C TYR A 20 -17.02 -1.56 5.93
N GLN A 21 -16.32 -2.15 6.91
CA GLN A 21 -16.96 -2.67 8.12
C GLN A 21 -17.10 -1.61 9.21
N HIS A 22 -16.07 -0.79 9.41
CA HIS A 22 -16.02 0.28 10.40
C HIS A 22 -14.85 1.23 10.10
N PRO A 23 -14.88 2.49 10.56
CA PRO A 23 -13.73 3.38 10.44
C PRO A 23 -12.48 2.78 11.10
N PHE A 24 -11.32 2.91 10.45
CA PHE A 24 -10.05 2.39 10.93
C PHE A 24 -9.17 3.54 11.44
N GLU A 25 -8.72 3.43 12.69
CA GLU A 25 -7.85 4.41 13.32
C GLU A 25 -6.38 4.11 13.00
N LEU A 26 -5.79 4.91 12.12
CA LEU A 26 -4.42 4.76 11.65
C LEU A 26 -3.49 5.75 12.38
N VAL A 27 -2.55 5.21 13.15
CA VAL A 27 -1.47 5.99 13.79
C VAL A 27 -0.24 5.94 12.89
N LEU A 28 0.08 7.04 12.21
CA LEU A 28 1.10 7.04 11.16
C LEU A 28 2.51 6.75 11.70
N SER A 29 2.86 7.25 12.89
CA SER A 29 4.18 7.01 13.50
C SER A 29 4.41 5.57 13.94
N ARG A 30 3.36 4.73 13.95
CA ARG A 30 3.39 3.33 14.38
C ARG A 30 2.97 2.36 13.28
N THR A 31 2.80 2.85 12.06
CA THR A 31 2.37 2.03 10.92
C THR A 31 3.40 2.11 9.81
N ALA A 32 3.66 0.97 9.17
CA ALA A 32 4.45 0.89 7.96
C ALA A 32 3.56 0.47 6.78
N LEU A 33 3.90 0.93 5.58
CA LEU A 33 3.34 0.43 4.34
C LEU A 33 4.13 -0.80 3.89
N ILE A 34 3.43 -1.86 3.50
CA ILE A 34 4.02 -3.06 2.90
C ILE A 34 3.47 -3.23 1.49
N VAL A 35 4.36 -3.28 0.51
CA VAL A 35 4.06 -3.61 -0.89
C VAL A 35 4.59 -5.01 -1.15
N ILE A 36 3.70 -5.92 -1.54
CA ILE A 36 4.01 -7.35 -1.67
C ILE A 36 4.15 -7.71 -3.15
N ASP A 37 5.27 -8.35 -3.49
CA ASP A 37 5.54 -9.05 -4.76
C ASP A 37 5.21 -8.27 -6.05
N MET A 38 5.44 -6.96 -6.05
CA MET A 38 5.32 -6.10 -7.25
C MET A 38 6.56 -6.19 -8.14
N GLN A 39 7.05 -7.41 -8.38
CA GLN A 39 8.24 -7.71 -9.19
C GLN A 39 7.88 -7.81 -10.67
N ILE A 40 8.86 -7.60 -11.55
CA ILE A 40 8.71 -7.71 -13.02
C ILE A 40 8.13 -9.08 -13.41
N ASP A 41 8.57 -10.15 -12.75
CA ASP A 41 8.13 -11.52 -13.05
C ASP A 41 6.62 -11.73 -12.92
N PHE A 42 5.95 -10.98 -12.03
CA PHE A 42 4.50 -11.08 -11.82
C PHE A 42 3.72 -10.04 -12.62
N CYS A 43 4.26 -8.82 -12.73
CA CYS A 43 3.50 -7.68 -13.23
C CYS A 43 3.80 -7.33 -14.69
N ASP A 44 4.93 -7.73 -15.26
CA ASP A 44 5.30 -7.29 -16.61
C ASP A 44 4.75 -8.19 -17.72
N ARG A 45 4.45 -7.59 -18.87
CA ARG A 45 4.02 -8.33 -20.08
C ARG A 45 5.13 -9.21 -20.64
N LEU A 46 6.37 -8.88 -20.31
CA LEU A 46 7.57 -9.66 -20.64
C LEU A 46 8.09 -10.42 -19.42
N GLY A 47 7.37 -10.40 -18.29
CA GLY A 47 7.71 -11.13 -17.07
C GLY A 47 7.33 -12.62 -17.16
N PHE A 48 7.88 -13.40 -16.24
CA PHE A 48 7.68 -14.85 -16.15
C PHE A 48 6.20 -15.28 -16.22
N CYS A 49 5.32 -14.66 -15.44
CA CYS A 49 3.89 -15.03 -15.44
C CYS A 49 3.23 -14.83 -16.80
N SER A 50 3.58 -13.77 -17.52
CA SER A 50 3.01 -13.53 -18.84
C SER A 50 3.62 -14.45 -19.90
N VAL A 51 4.95 -14.59 -19.93
CA VAL A 51 5.66 -15.32 -21.00
C VAL A 51 5.63 -16.84 -20.80
N ASN A 52 5.85 -17.32 -19.57
CA ASN A 52 6.01 -18.75 -19.29
C ASN A 52 4.72 -19.41 -18.82
N LEU A 53 3.82 -18.67 -18.18
CA LEU A 53 2.53 -19.19 -17.69
C LEU A 53 1.34 -18.76 -18.55
N ASN A 54 1.56 -17.90 -19.55
CA ASN A 54 0.50 -17.31 -20.39
C ASN A 54 -0.62 -16.66 -19.55
N ALA A 55 -0.27 -16.12 -18.38
CA ALA A 55 -1.21 -15.48 -17.49
C ALA A 55 -1.58 -14.08 -18.01
N ASP A 56 -2.85 -13.70 -17.84
CA ASP A 56 -3.25 -12.31 -18.03
C ASP A 56 -2.81 -11.46 -16.84
N VAL A 57 -1.83 -10.59 -17.08
CA VAL A 57 -1.27 -9.66 -16.09
C VAL A 57 -1.95 -8.29 -16.10
N SER A 58 -3.00 -8.09 -16.91
CA SER A 58 -3.66 -6.78 -17.10
C SER A 58 -4.15 -6.15 -15.79
N ALA A 59 -4.78 -6.96 -14.93
CA ALA A 59 -5.31 -6.51 -13.64
C ALA A 59 -4.20 -6.06 -12.68
N ILE A 60 -3.10 -6.80 -12.59
CA ILE A 60 -1.96 -6.47 -11.71
C ILE A 60 -1.24 -5.21 -12.23
N ARG A 61 -1.12 -5.05 -13.56
CA ARG A 61 -0.55 -3.83 -14.15
C ARG A 61 -1.39 -2.59 -13.88
N ALA A 62 -2.71 -2.74 -13.89
CA ALA A 62 -3.62 -1.63 -13.70
C ALA A 62 -3.47 -0.96 -12.32
N ILE A 63 -2.95 -1.66 -11.31
CA ILE A 63 -2.76 -1.10 -9.96
C ILE A 63 -1.44 -0.32 -9.78
N VAL A 64 -0.48 -0.45 -10.70
CA VAL A 64 0.85 0.19 -10.59
C VAL A 64 0.76 1.70 -10.39
N PRO A 65 -0.05 2.48 -11.14
CA PRO A 65 -0.15 3.92 -10.91
C PRO A 65 -0.74 4.28 -9.54
N SER A 66 -1.62 3.44 -8.99
CA SER A 66 -2.20 3.64 -7.66
C SER A 66 -1.17 3.41 -6.56
N LEU A 67 -0.29 2.42 -6.72
CA LEU A 67 0.82 2.18 -5.79
C LEU A 67 1.84 3.33 -5.83
N GLN A 68 2.15 3.86 -7.02
CA GLN A 68 3.04 5.01 -7.16
C GLN A 68 2.53 6.23 -6.39
N ARG A 69 1.22 6.50 -6.41
CA ARG A 69 0.59 7.58 -5.62
C ARG A 69 0.56 7.32 -4.11
N MET A 70 0.74 6.08 -3.68
CA MET A 70 0.75 5.74 -2.24
C MET A 70 2.17 5.79 -1.66
N ILE A 71 3.19 5.58 -2.49
CA ILE A 71 4.60 5.58 -2.09
C ILE A 71 5.22 6.99 -2.18
N HIS A 72 4.81 7.81 -3.15
CA HIS A 72 5.29 9.17 -3.39
C HIS A 72 4.26 10.22 -2.99
#